data_AF-A0A671EUW0-F1
#
_entry.id   AF-A0A671EUW0-F1
#
_cell.length_a   1.000
_cell.length_b   1.000
_cell.length_c   1.000
_cell.angle_alpha   90.00
_cell.angle_beta   90.00
_cell.angle_gamma   90.00
#
_symmetry.space_group_name_H-M   'P 1'
#
loop_
_entity.id
_entity.type
_entity.pdbx_description
1 polymer ?
#
loop_
_entity_poly.entity_id
_entity_poly.type
_entity_poly.pdbx_seq_one_letter_code
_entity_poly.pdbx_strand_id
1 'polypeptide(L)'
;MTKMDIRGAVDAAVPTNIIAAKAAEVRANKVNWQSYLQGQMISAEDCEFIQRFEMKRSPEEKQEMLQTEGSQCAKTFINLMTHISKEQTVQYILTMVDDMLQENHQRVSIFFDYAKRSKNTAWSYFLPMLNRQDLFTVHMAARIIAKLAAWGKELMEGSDLNYYFNWIKTQLSSQKLRGSGVPAETGTVSSSDSSQYVQCVAGCLQLMLRVNEYRFAWVEADGVNCIMGVLSNKCGFQLQYQMIFSIWLLAFSPQMCEHLRRYNIIPVLSDILQESVKEKVTRIILAAFRNFLEKSTERETRQEYALAMIQCKVLKQLENLEQQKYDDEDISEDIKFLLEKLGESVQDLSSFDEYSSELKSGRLEWSPVHKSEKFWRENAVRLNEKNYELLKILTKLLEVSDDPQVLAVAAHDVGEYVRHYPRGKREYLGKQLQSEQPQTAAARS
;
A
#
# COMPACT_ATOMS: atom_id res chain seq x y z
N MET A 1 -0.19 -3.42 25.98
CA MET A 1 0.72 -3.77 24.87
C MET A 1 0.50 -5.23 24.50
N THR A 2 -0.55 -5.49 23.74
CA THR A 2 -0.85 -6.82 23.20
C THR A 2 0.20 -7.14 22.16
N LYS A 3 0.97 -8.22 22.36
CA LYS A 3 1.88 -8.76 21.34
C LYS A 3 1.05 -8.98 20.08
N MET A 4 1.37 -8.23 19.02
CA MET A 4 0.89 -8.46 17.67
C MET A 4 1.23 -9.91 17.30
N ASP A 5 0.23 -10.79 17.31
CA ASP A 5 0.41 -12.15 16.79
C ASP A 5 0.18 -12.12 15.28
N ILE A 6 1.19 -11.58 14.58
CA ILE A 6 1.21 -11.54 13.10
C ILE A 6 1.52 -12.95 12.56
N ARG A 7 1.79 -13.95 13.40
CA ARG A 7 2.36 -15.25 13.01
C ARG A 7 1.40 -16.11 12.17
N GLY A 8 0.09 -15.94 12.33
CA GLY A 8 -0.91 -16.69 11.55
C GLY A 8 -0.97 -16.31 10.07
N ALA A 9 -0.41 -15.16 9.66
CA ALA A 9 -0.42 -14.72 8.26
C ALA A 9 0.90 -15.02 7.52
N VAL A 10 1.84 -15.75 8.14
CA VAL A 10 3.27 -15.66 7.77
C VAL A 10 3.78 -16.75 6.84
N ASP A 11 3.18 -17.94 6.78
CA ASP A 11 3.80 -19.04 6.03
C ASP A 11 2.89 -19.61 4.94
N ALA A 12 2.81 -18.89 3.82
CA ALA A 12 2.47 -19.50 2.54
C ALA A 12 3.22 -18.76 1.43
N ALA A 13 4.19 -19.47 0.86
CA ALA A 13 4.96 -19.13 -0.32
C ALA A 13 4.22 -18.17 -1.27
N VAL A 14 4.89 -17.05 -1.62
CA VAL A 14 4.49 -16.21 -2.75
C VAL A 14 4.30 -17.15 -3.96
N PRO A 15 3.08 -17.27 -4.52
CA PRO A 15 2.83 -18.19 -5.62
C PRO A 15 3.68 -17.77 -6.82
N THR A 16 4.50 -18.70 -7.33
CA THR A 16 5.04 -18.76 -8.70
C THR A 16 5.27 -17.39 -9.37
N ASN A 17 6.11 -16.58 -8.75
CA ASN A 17 6.54 -15.30 -9.29
C ASN A 17 7.74 -15.54 -10.23
N ILE A 18 7.79 -14.92 -11.40
CA ILE A 18 8.93 -14.97 -12.35
C ILE A 18 10.28 -14.78 -11.65
N ILE A 19 10.32 -14.00 -10.57
CA ILE A 19 11.53 -13.82 -9.77
C ILE A 19 11.97 -15.13 -9.11
N ALA A 20 11.05 -15.94 -8.60
CA ALA A 20 11.39 -17.25 -8.03
C ALA A 20 11.85 -18.23 -9.13
N ALA A 21 11.21 -18.21 -10.30
CA ALA A 21 11.63 -19.01 -11.45
C ALA A 21 13.02 -18.60 -11.96
N LYS A 22 13.23 -17.30 -12.20
CA LYS A 22 14.52 -16.75 -12.63
C LYS A 22 15.60 -16.93 -11.55
N ALA A 23 15.26 -16.87 -10.27
CA ALA A 23 16.19 -17.22 -9.19
C ALA A 23 16.59 -18.70 -9.24
N ALA A 24 15.68 -19.62 -9.61
CA ALA A 24 16.01 -21.03 -9.80
C ALA A 24 16.94 -21.25 -11.00
N GLU A 25 16.71 -20.55 -12.11
CA GLU A 25 17.60 -20.55 -13.28
C GLU A 25 18.98 -19.98 -12.94
N VAL A 26 19.02 -18.85 -12.24
CA VAL A 26 20.26 -18.21 -11.79
C VAL A 26 21.03 -19.16 -10.87
N ARG A 27 20.36 -19.85 -9.93
CA ARG A 27 21.00 -20.86 -9.06
C ARG A 27 21.64 -22.02 -9.81
N ALA A 28 21.14 -22.37 -10.99
CA ALA A 28 21.72 -23.42 -11.82
C ALA A 28 23.02 -23.00 -12.52
N ASN A 29 23.30 -21.69 -12.60
CA ASN A 29 24.52 -21.19 -13.23
C ASN A 29 25.75 -21.46 -12.36
N LYS A 30 26.81 -21.98 -12.96
CA LYS A 30 28.12 -22.12 -12.31
C LYS A 30 28.98 -20.91 -12.59
N VAL A 31 29.35 -20.18 -11.54
CA VAL A 31 30.26 -19.04 -11.65
C VAL A 31 31.70 -19.53 -11.54
N ASN A 32 32.55 -19.12 -12.49
CA ASN A 32 33.98 -19.39 -12.42
C ASN A 32 34.70 -18.31 -11.61
N TRP A 33 34.73 -18.44 -10.29
CA TRP A 33 35.40 -17.48 -9.40
C TRP A 33 36.90 -17.32 -9.70
N GLN A 34 37.55 -18.38 -10.19
CA GLN A 34 38.98 -18.35 -10.51
C GLN A 34 39.31 -17.36 -11.64
N SER A 35 38.42 -17.19 -12.62
CA SER A 35 38.66 -16.22 -13.70
C SER A 35 38.58 -14.78 -13.20
N TYR A 36 37.74 -14.50 -12.19
CA TYR A 36 37.67 -13.19 -11.56
C TYR A 36 38.90 -12.91 -10.70
N LEU A 37 39.43 -13.93 -10.03
CA LEU A 37 40.68 -13.81 -9.26
C LEU A 37 41.88 -13.54 -10.18
N GLN A 38 42.00 -14.30 -11.28
CA GLN A 38 43.05 -14.10 -12.29
C GLN A 38 42.93 -12.73 -12.95
N GLY A 39 41.70 -12.25 -13.17
CA GLY A 39 41.41 -10.91 -13.67
C GLY A 39 41.57 -9.79 -12.64
N GLN A 40 42.03 -10.08 -11.41
CA GLN A 40 42.20 -9.10 -10.31
C GLN A 40 40.92 -8.34 -9.92
N MET A 41 39.75 -8.90 -10.23
CA MET A 41 38.45 -8.31 -9.89
C MET A 41 38.03 -8.61 -8.44
N ILE A 42 38.58 -9.68 -7.86
CA ILE A 42 38.29 -10.14 -6.51
C ILE A 42 39.59 -10.54 -5.82
N SER A 43 39.63 -10.46 -4.49
CA SER A 43 40.80 -10.88 -3.72
C SER A 43 40.87 -12.41 -3.59
N ALA A 44 42.06 -12.95 -3.25
CA ALA A 44 42.23 -14.38 -2.97
C ALA A 44 41.36 -14.84 -1.79
N GLU A 45 41.26 -13.99 -0.76
CA GLU A 45 40.43 -14.21 0.42
C GLU A 45 38.93 -14.29 0.05
N ASP A 46 38.44 -13.36 -0.77
CA ASP A 46 37.04 -13.35 -1.23
C ASP A 46 36.73 -14.57 -2.11
N CYS A 47 37.68 -14.97 -2.97
CA CYS A 47 37.55 -16.14 -3.83
C CYS A 47 37.52 -17.45 -3.04
N GLU A 48 38.38 -17.60 -2.03
CA GLU A 48 38.39 -18.77 -1.16
C GLU A 48 37.11 -18.86 -0.32
N PHE A 49 36.66 -17.73 0.24
CA PHE A 49 35.44 -17.69 1.04
C PHE A 49 34.21 -18.10 0.23
N ILE A 50 34.00 -17.52 -0.96
CA ILE A 50 32.80 -17.80 -1.76
C ILE A 50 32.75 -19.26 -2.22
N GLN A 51 33.89 -19.85 -2.58
CA GLN A 51 33.96 -21.27 -2.94
C GLN A 51 33.61 -22.17 -1.75
N ARG A 52 34.12 -21.87 -0.55
CA ARG A 52 33.76 -22.62 0.67
C ARG A 52 32.28 -22.46 0.99
N PHE A 53 31.74 -21.25 0.87
CA PHE A 53 30.31 -20.97 1.11
C PHE A 53 29.40 -21.76 0.16
N GLU A 54 29.74 -21.86 -1.13
CA GLU A 54 28.99 -22.65 -2.11
C GLU A 54 29.07 -24.16 -1.87
N MET A 55 30.18 -24.66 -1.31
CA MET A 55 30.34 -26.09 -0.99
C MET A 55 29.46 -26.53 0.17
N LYS A 56 29.14 -25.63 1.12
CA LYS A 56 28.26 -25.92 2.25
C LYS A 56 26.81 -26.01 1.80
N ARG A 57 26.25 -27.23 1.81
CA ARG A 57 24.88 -27.47 1.33
C ARG A 57 23.84 -27.45 2.43
N SER A 58 24.21 -27.80 3.67
CA SER A 58 23.23 -27.81 4.76
C SER A 58 23.10 -26.40 5.39
N PRO A 59 21.88 -26.00 5.80
CA PRO A 59 21.66 -24.76 6.53
C PRO A 59 22.49 -24.66 7.81
N GLU A 60 22.75 -25.79 8.48
CA GLU A 60 23.52 -25.87 9.71
C GLU A 60 25.00 -25.58 9.49
N GLU A 61 25.61 -26.14 8.44
CA GLU A 61 27.01 -25.87 8.09
C GLU A 61 27.22 -24.40 7.70
N LYS A 62 26.28 -23.84 6.94
CA LYS A 62 26.30 -22.41 6.61
C LYS A 62 26.16 -21.57 7.89
N GLN A 63 25.27 -21.97 8.80
CA GLN A 63 25.08 -21.26 10.06
C GLN A 63 26.35 -21.23 10.91
N GLU A 64 27.06 -22.35 11.04
CA GLU A 64 28.33 -22.45 11.77
C GLU A 64 29.40 -21.55 11.15
N MET A 65 29.55 -21.60 9.82
CA MET A 65 30.48 -20.74 9.08
C MET A 65 30.14 -19.25 9.24
N LEU A 66 28.87 -18.88 9.18
CA LEU A 66 28.42 -17.49 9.32
C LEU A 66 28.56 -16.96 10.75
N GLN A 67 28.48 -17.82 11.77
CA GLN A 67 28.74 -17.43 13.16
C GLN A 67 30.21 -17.08 13.42
N THR A 68 31.13 -17.78 12.75
CA THR A 68 32.58 -17.57 12.89
C THR A 68 33.11 -16.50 11.93
N GLU A 69 32.66 -16.51 10.67
CA GLU A 69 33.20 -15.70 9.57
C GLU A 69 32.20 -14.66 9.04
N GLY A 70 31.20 -14.25 9.82
CA GLY A 70 30.16 -13.31 9.38
C GLY A 70 30.70 -12.01 8.78
N SER A 71 31.72 -11.39 9.40
CA SER A 71 32.31 -10.16 8.84
C SER A 71 32.97 -10.38 7.48
N GLN A 72 33.58 -11.55 7.25
CA GLN A 72 34.18 -11.89 5.95
C GLN A 72 33.09 -12.19 4.92
N CYS A 73 31.98 -12.79 5.33
CA CYS A 73 30.79 -12.99 4.50
C CYS A 73 30.26 -11.67 3.92
N ALA A 74 29.98 -10.68 4.78
CA ALA A 74 29.51 -9.37 4.34
C ALA A 74 30.51 -8.68 3.41
N LYS A 75 31.80 -8.66 3.81
CA LYS A 75 32.89 -8.09 3.00
C LYS A 75 32.94 -8.72 1.61
N THR A 76 32.93 -10.05 1.55
CA THR A 76 33.00 -10.81 0.29
C THR A 76 31.82 -10.43 -0.60
N PHE A 77 30.58 -10.56 -0.14
CA PHE A 77 29.42 -10.25 -0.98
C PHE A 77 29.40 -8.79 -1.45
N ILE A 78 29.74 -7.83 -0.60
CA ILE A 78 29.80 -6.40 -0.95
C ILE A 78 30.90 -6.15 -2.01
N ASN A 79 32.10 -6.70 -1.82
CA ASN A 79 33.20 -6.57 -2.77
C ASN A 79 32.84 -7.19 -4.12
N LEU A 80 32.27 -8.40 -4.13
CA LEU A 80 31.85 -9.09 -5.33
C LEU A 80 30.82 -8.26 -6.11
N MET A 81 29.80 -7.70 -5.45
CA MET A 81 28.80 -6.84 -6.10
C MET A 81 29.37 -5.51 -6.61
N THR A 82 30.37 -4.97 -5.92
CA THR A 82 30.97 -3.66 -6.25
C THR A 82 31.92 -3.77 -7.44
N HIS A 83 32.75 -4.81 -7.46
CA HIS A 83 33.80 -4.95 -8.48
C HIS A 83 33.31 -5.71 -9.71
N ILE A 84 32.42 -6.69 -9.58
CA ILE A 84 31.96 -7.49 -10.73
C ILE A 84 30.84 -6.74 -11.48
N SER A 85 31.08 -6.46 -12.75
CA SER A 85 30.10 -5.84 -13.64
C SER A 85 29.28 -6.84 -14.47
N LYS A 86 29.71 -8.11 -14.56
CA LYS A 86 29.01 -9.15 -15.32
C LYS A 86 27.64 -9.45 -14.70
N GLU A 87 26.59 -9.13 -15.43
CA GLU A 87 25.19 -9.20 -14.97
C GLU A 87 24.82 -10.55 -14.36
N GLN A 88 25.04 -11.66 -15.07
CA GLN A 88 24.72 -13.01 -14.58
C GLN A 88 25.38 -13.33 -13.23
N THR A 89 26.60 -12.84 -12.99
CA THR A 89 27.29 -13.05 -11.72
C THR A 89 26.73 -12.17 -10.62
N VAL A 90 26.36 -10.92 -10.91
CA VAL A 90 25.66 -10.05 -9.95
C VAL A 90 24.30 -10.62 -9.57
N GLN A 91 23.52 -11.12 -10.54
CA GLN A 91 22.26 -11.83 -10.29
C GLN A 91 22.47 -13.02 -9.35
N TYR A 92 23.52 -13.81 -9.59
CA TYR A 92 23.89 -14.96 -8.75
C TYR A 92 24.23 -14.54 -7.32
N ILE A 93 25.08 -13.51 -7.17
CA ILE A 93 25.46 -12.97 -5.87
C ILE A 93 24.24 -12.49 -5.08
N LEU A 94 23.37 -11.68 -5.70
CA LEU A 94 22.16 -11.18 -5.03
C LEU A 94 21.21 -12.32 -4.67
N THR A 95 21.10 -13.36 -5.51
CA THR A 95 20.28 -14.54 -5.18
C THR A 95 20.83 -15.27 -3.95
N MET A 96 22.15 -15.47 -3.86
CA MET A 96 22.77 -16.07 -2.66
C MET A 96 22.54 -15.24 -1.40
N VAL A 97 22.61 -13.91 -1.51
CA VAL A 97 22.33 -13.01 -0.37
C VAL A 97 20.85 -13.12 0.03
N ASP A 98 19.91 -13.08 -0.92
CA ASP A 98 18.48 -13.18 -0.63
C ASP A 98 18.12 -14.52 0.04
N ASP A 99 18.69 -15.62 -0.46
CA ASP A 99 18.53 -16.98 0.07
C ASP A 99 19.12 -17.08 1.49
N MET A 100 20.34 -16.59 1.69
CA MET A 100 21.00 -16.58 3.00
C MET A 100 20.15 -15.87 4.05
N LEU A 101 19.57 -14.71 3.69
CA LEU A 101 18.70 -13.93 4.57
C LEU A 101 17.33 -14.60 4.78
N GLN A 102 16.80 -15.28 3.75
CA GLN A 102 15.53 -15.99 3.83
C GLN A 102 15.61 -17.23 4.74
N GLU A 103 16.74 -17.95 4.71
CA GLU A 103 16.99 -19.12 5.55
C GLU A 103 16.99 -18.77 7.05
N ASN A 104 17.51 -17.59 7.42
CA ASN A 104 17.49 -17.11 8.81
C ASN A 104 17.50 -15.58 8.86
N HIS A 105 16.39 -14.98 9.29
CA HIS A 105 16.21 -13.54 9.36
C HIS A 105 17.24 -12.83 10.26
N GLN A 106 17.82 -13.51 11.26
CA GLN A 106 18.84 -12.92 12.13
C GLN A 106 20.14 -12.61 11.38
N ARG A 107 20.40 -13.26 10.24
CA ARG A 107 21.62 -13.06 9.44
C ARG A 107 21.73 -11.67 8.83
N VAL A 108 20.65 -10.88 8.83
CA VAL A 108 20.75 -9.45 8.48
C VAL A 108 21.77 -8.72 9.36
N SER A 109 21.94 -9.14 10.62
CA SER A 109 22.89 -8.50 11.56
C SER A 109 24.33 -8.54 11.04
N ILE A 110 24.68 -9.53 10.23
CA ILE A 110 26.00 -9.66 9.62
C ILE A 110 26.36 -8.42 8.78
N PHE A 111 25.39 -7.91 8.00
CA PHE A 111 25.59 -6.71 7.19
C PHE A 111 25.61 -5.43 8.03
N PHE A 112 24.81 -5.35 9.10
CA PHE A 112 24.84 -4.20 10.02
C PHE A 112 26.15 -4.14 10.80
N ASP A 113 26.62 -5.26 11.35
CA ASP A 113 27.87 -5.33 12.11
C ASP A 113 29.07 -4.96 11.23
N TYR A 114 29.06 -5.39 9.96
CA TYR A 114 30.05 -4.98 8.98
C TYR A 114 29.96 -3.49 8.62
N ALA A 115 28.77 -2.99 8.30
CA ALA A 115 28.53 -1.58 7.96
C ALA A 115 28.95 -0.63 9.09
N LYS A 116 28.68 -1.01 10.35
CA LYS A 116 29.09 -0.25 11.53
C LYS A 116 30.61 -0.13 11.64
N ARG A 117 31.36 -1.18 11.29
CA ARG A 117 32.84 -1.15 11.28
C ARG A 117 33.40 -0.28 10.17
N SER A 118 32.74 -0.24 9.02
CA SER A 118 33.11 0.60 7.87
C SER A 118 32.55 2.03 7.95
N LYS A 119 31.88 2.41 9.06
CA LYS A 119 31.23 3.72 9.27
C LYS A 119 30.21 4.05 8.17
N ASN A 120 29.43 3.05 7.77
CA ASN A 120 28.40 3.17 6.74
C ASN A 120 27.08 2.52 7.19
N THR A 121 26.01 2.66 6.42
CA THR A 121 24.72 1.98 6.66
C THR A 121 24.62 0.68 5.86
N ALA A 122 23.88 -0.31 6.37
CA ALA A 122 23.79 -1.63 5.71
C ALA A 122 23.14 -1.54 4.31
N TRP A 123 22.16 -0.65 4.14
CA TRP A 123 21.43 -0.46 2.88
C TRP A 123 22.24 0.24 1.79
N SER A 124 23.19 1.10 2.17
CA SER A 124 24.00 1.87 1.21
C SER A 124 24.72 0.99 0.18
N TYR A 125 25.03 -0.27 0.54
CA TYR A 125 25.66 -1.23 -0.36
C TYR A 125 24.71 -1.77 -1.44
N PHE A 126 23.41 -1.77 -1.18
CA PHE A 126 22.40 -2.34 -2.07
C PHE A 126 21.61 -1.28 -2.83
N LEU A 127 21.43 -0.08 -2.25
CA LEU A 127 20.70 1.03 -2.89
C LEU A 127 21.19 1.36 -4.32
N PRO A 128 22.51 1.39 -4.63
CA PRO A 128 22.98 1.65 -5.98
C PRO A 128 22.50 0.61 -7.02
N MET A 129 22.20 -0.62 -6.59
CA MET A 129 21.73 -1.69 -7.47
C MET A 129 20.33 -1.41 -8.03
N LEU A 130 19.55 -0.52 -7.41
CA LEU A 130 18.24 -0.10 -7.91
C LEU A 130 18.33 0.74 -9.20
N ASN A 131 19.52 1.22 -9.56
CA ASN A 131 19.78 1.99 -10.79
C ASN A 131 20.31 1.12 -11.94
N ARG A 132 20.44 -0.20 -11.75
CA ARG A 132 20.86 -1.14 -12.82
C ARG A 132 19.74 -1.27 -13.86
N GLN A 133 20.11 -1.66 -15.08
CA GLN A 133 19.15 -1.87 -16.19
C GLN A 133 18.42 -3.22 -16.10
N ASP A 134 19.07 -4.25 -15.54
CA ASP A 134 18.47 -5.58 -15.41
C ASP A 134 17.40 -5.61 -14.32
N LEU A 135 16.17 -5.91 -14.73
CA LEU A 135 15.00 -5.96 -13.86
C LEU A 135 15.18 -6.97 -12.72
N PHE A 136 15.80 -8.12 -12.96
CA PHE A 136 15.94 -9.12 -11.89
C PHE A 136 16.89 -8.65 -10.80
N THR A 137 18.05 -8.11 -11.18
CA THR A 137 19.02 -7.48 -10.26
C THR A 137 18.35 -6.39 -9.42
N VAL A 138 17.62 -5.49 -10.07
CA VAL A 138 16.93 -4.37 -9.40
C VAL A 138 15.92 -4.88 -8.37
N HIS A 139 15.07 -5.85 -8.74
CA HIS A 139 14.03 -6.35 -7.84
C HIS A 139 14.60 -7.26 -6.74
N MET A 140 15.66 -8.00 -7.00
CA MET A 140 16.34 -8.79 -5.97
C MET A 140 17.02 -7.88 -4.95
N ALA A 141 17.68 -6.81 -5.40
CA ALA A 141 18.25 -5.81 -4.51
C ALA A 141 17.16 -5.12 -3.66
N ALA A 142 16.02 -4.74 -4.25
CA ALA A 142 14.89 -4.18 -3.51
C ALA A 142 14.39 -5.13 -2.41
N ARG A 143 14.26 -6.43 -2.70
CA ARG A 143 13.88 -7.43 -1.70
C ARG A 143 14.87 -7.50 -0.54
N ILE A 144 16.18 -7.53 -0.84
CA ILE A 144 17.23 -7.54 0.18
C ILE A 144 17.15 -6.27 1.03
N ILE A 145 16.98 -5.10 0.41
CA ILE A 145 16.81 -3.82 1.14
C ILE A 145 15.61 -3.87 2.08
N ALA A 146 14.45 -4.36 1.62
CA ALA A 146 13.26 -4.51 2.46
C ALA A 146 13.48 -5.50 3.61
N LYS A 147 14.19 -6.62 3.38
CA LYS A 147 14.57 -7.59 4.41
C LYS A 147 15.49 -6.99 5.46
N LEU A 148 16.54 -6.27 5.03
CA LEU A 148 17.43 -5.56 5.93
C LEU A 148 16.64 -4.58 6.79
N ALA A 149 15.76 -3.79 6.19
CA ALA A 149 15.00 -2.77 6.90
C ALA A 149 13.96 -3.35 7.87
N ALA A 150 13.30 -4.46 7.51
CA ALA A 150 12.25 -5.06 8.32
C ALA A 150 12.75 -6.01 9.41
N TRP A 151 13.90 -6.67 9.19
CA TRP A 151 14.47 -7.65 10.13
C TRP A 151 15.69 -7.11 10.88
N GLY A 152 16.23 -5.97 10.45
CA GLY A 152 17.36 -5.29 11.06
C GLY A 152 17.02 -4.70 12.43
N LYS A 153 18.09 -4.33 13.16
CA LYS A 153 17.98 -3.65 14.46
C LYS A 153 17.94 -2.13 14.34
N GLU A 154 18.49 -1.60 13.25
CA GLU A 154 18.54 -0.17 12.97
C GLU A 154 17.40 0.18 11.99
N LEU A 155 16.86 1.39 12.09
CA LEU A 155 15.84 1.88 11.18
C LEU A 155 16.49 2.63 10.02
N MET A 156 15.98 2.43 8.81
CA MET A 156 16.34 3.24 7.66
C MET A 156 15.63 4.58 7.76
N GLU A 157 16.37 5.69 7.75
CA GLU A 157 15.84 7.03 7.97
C GLU A 157 16.36 8.03 6.92
N GLY A 158 15.77 9.22 6.89
CA GLY A 158 16.26 10.34 6.09
C GLY A 158 16.27 10.09 4.58
N SER A 159 17.37 10.42 3.92
CA SER A 159 17.50 10.36 2.46
C SER A 159 17.38 8.94 1.90
N ASP A 160 17.90 7.93 2.61
CA ASP A 160 17.88 6.54 2.17
C ASP A 160 16.44 6.01 2.13
N LEU A 161 15.67 6.27 3.19
CA LEU A 161 14.26 5.89 3.27
C LEU A 161 13.43 6.60 2.19
N ASN A 162 13.62 7.91 2.05
CA ASN A 162 12.92 8.71 1.05
C ASN A 162 13.22 8.23 -0.38
N TYR A 163 14.48 7.92 -0.67
CA TYR A 163 14.88 7.37 -1.96
C TYR A 163 14.19 6.02 -2.22
N TYR A 164 14.21 5.11 -1.25
CA TYR A 164 13.62 3.78 -1.42
C TYR A 164 12.08 3.83 -1.54
N PHE A 165 11.41 4.67 -0.74
CA PHE A 165 9.96 4.87 -0.85
C PHE A 165 9.57 5.52 -2.18
N ASN A 166 10.32 6.52 -2.66
CA ASN A 166 10.07 7.11 -3.96
C ASN A 166 10.29 6.10 -5.09
N TRP A 167 11.29 5.23 -4.97
CA TRP A 167 11.49 4.13 -5.89
C TRP A 167 10.28 3.17 -5.90
N ILE A 168 9.80 2.72 -4.73
CA ILE A 168 8.60 1.88 -4.61
C ILE A 168 7.39 2.56 -5.27
N LYS A 169 7.11 3.83 -4.92
CA LYS A 169 5.98 4.59 -5.49
C LYS A 169 6.06 4.69 -7.01
N THR A 170 7.25 4.92 -7.56
CA THR A 170 7.49 5.01 -9.01
C THR A 170 7.21 3.67 -9.68
N GLN A 171 7.73 2.57 -9.14
CA GLN A 171 7.51 1.23 -9.71
C GLN A 171 6.04 0.82 -9.66
N LEU A 172 5.33 1.08 -8.55
CA LEU A 172 3.90 0.81 -8.41
C LEU A 172 3.04 1.67 -9.36
N SER A 173 3.37 2.96 -9.48
CA SER A 173 2.61 3.91 -10.31
C SER A 173 2.84 3.72 -11.81
N SER A 174 3.95 3.07 -12.20
CA SER A 174 4.28 2.80 -13.61
C SER A 174 3.18 2.00 -14.36
N GLN A 175 2.27 1.35 -13.63
CA GLN A 175 1.09 0.69 -14.21
C GLN A 175 0.08 1.68 -14.84
N LYS A 176 -0.04 2.93 -14.34
CA LYS A 176 -1.01 3.92 -14.85
C LYS A 176 -0.82 4.25 -16.33
N LEU A 177 0.42 4.30 -16.81
CA LEU A 177 0.73 4.74 -18.18
C LEU A 177 0.37 3.69 -19.24
N ARG A 178 0.27 2.40 -18.89
CA ARG A 178 0.06 1.32 -19.86
C ARG A 178 -1.40 0.90 -20.06
N GLY A 179 -2.32 1.40 -19.23
CA GLY A 179 -3.77 1.21 -19.41
C GLY A 179 -4.36 2.05 -20.55
N SER A 180 -3.59 2.98 -21.13
CA SER A 180 -4.00 3.89 -22.20
C SER A 180 -3.79 3.33 -23.62
N GLY A 181 -4.10 2.06 -23.86
CA GLY A 181 -4.34 1.53 -25.22
C GLY A 181 -3.25 1.67 -26.31
N VAL A 182 -2.03 2.14 -26.02
CA VAL A 182 -0.96 2.22 -27.03
C VAL A 182 -0.25 0.87 -27.13
N PRO A 183 -0.23 0.20 -28.30
CA PRO A 183 0.54 -1.02 -28.50
C PRO A 183 2.03 -0.67 -28.38
N ALA A 184 2.74 -1.35 -27.48
CA ALA A 184 4.19 -1.21 -27.39
C ALA A 184 4.85 -1.90 -28.59
N GLU A 185 5.02 -1.16 -29.69
CA GLU A 185 5.89 -1.53 -30.81
C GLU A 185 7.35 -1.30 -30.44
N THR A 186 7.91 -2.13 -29.56
CA THR A 186 9.35 -2.47 -29.52
C THR A 186 9.53 -3.61 -28.53
N GLY A 187 10.20 -4.68 -28.96
CA GLY A 187 10.16 -5.99 -28.32
C GLY A 187 10.77 -6.11 -26.91
N THR A 188 10.52 -7.31 -26.37
CA THR A 188 11.26 -8.08 -25.34
C THR A 188 10.79 -8.15 -23.88
N VAL A 189 9.62 -7.65 -23.48
CA VAL A 189 9.02 -8.05 -22.18
C VAL A 189 7.51 -8.24 -22.34
N SER A 190 7.00 -9.44 -22.05
CA SER A 190 5.56 -9.68 -22.12
C SER A 190 4.83 -8.84 -21.06
N SER A 191 3.61 -8.39 -21.33
CA SER A 191 2.82 -7.61 -20.37
C SER A 191 2.64 -8.34 -19.02
N SER A 192 2.63 -9.68 -19.04
CA SER A 192 2.61 -10.53 -17.85
C SER A 192 3.87 -10.46 -17.00
N ASP A 193 5.06 -10.27 -17.58
CA ASP A 193 6.31 -10.26 -16.81
C ASP A 193 6.44 -8.96 -16.00
N SER A 194 6.05 -7.83 -16.62
CA SER A 194 6.04 -6.52 -15.95
C SER A 194 5.09 -6.48 -14.75
N SER A 195 3.94 -7.15 -14.84
CA SER A 195 2.97 -7.24 -13.74
C SER A 195 3.51 -8.03 -12.55
N GLN A 196 4.37 -9.03 -12.77
CA GLN A 196 4.92 -9.86 -11.70
C GLN A 196 6.05 -9.18 -10.93
N TYR A 197 6.86 -8.36 -11.62
CA TYR A 197 7.82 -7.46 -10.97
C TYR A 197 7.13 -6.44 -10.05
N VAL A 198 5.99 -5.89 -10.45
CA VAL A 198 5.18 -5.01 -9.59
C VAL A 198 4.70 -5.74 -8.32
N GLN A 199 4.31 -7.01 -8.41
CA GLN A 199 3.95 -7.81 -7.22
C GLN A 199 5.14 -8.00 -6.26
N CYS A 200 6.36 -8.03 -6.77
CA CYS A 200 7.56 -8.05 -5.93
C CYS A 200 7.75 -6.73 -5.18
N VAL A 201 7.56 -5.61 -5.87
CA VAL A 201 7.62 -4.27 -5.25
C VAL A 201 6.54 -4.14 -4.16
N ALA A 202 5.33 -4.61 -4.44
CA ALA A 202 4.25 -4.67 -3.46
C ALA A 202 4.65 -5.53 -2.24
N GLY A 203 5.30 -6.67 -2.46
CA GLY A 203 5.84 -7.50 -1.37
C GLY A 203 6.92 -6.80 -0.54
N CYS A 204 7.76 -5.99 -1.17
CA CYS A 204 8.76 -5.17 -0.47
C CYS A 204 8.08 -4.13 0.43
N LEU A 205 7.03 -3.45 -0.07
CA LEU A 205 6.24 -2.52 0.72
C LEU A 205 5.56 -3.23 1.91
N GLN A 206 4.91 -4.36 1.68
CA GLN A 206 4.28 -5.14 2.75
C GLN A 206 5.27 -5.52 3.85
N LEU A 207 6.49 -5.89 3.48
CA LEU A 207 7.54 -6.26 4.43
C LEU A 207 7.99 -5.05 5.26
N MET A 208 8.23 -3.91 4.62
CA MET A 208 8.53 -2.63 5.30
C MET A 208 7.42 -2.26 6.30
N LEU A 209 6.16 -2.28 5.86
CA LEU A 209 5.02 -1.88 6.68
C LEU A 209 4.75 -2.82 7.87
N ARG A 210 5.48 -3.92 8.05
CA ARG A 210 5.43 -4.70 9.29
C ARG A 210 6.01 -3.95 10.48
N VAL A 211 6.97 -3.05 10.23
CA VAL A 211 7.58 -2.18 11.24
C VAL A 211 6.74 -0.91 11.40
N ASN A 212 6.46 -0.52 12.63
CA ASN A 212 5.50 0.55 12.93
C ASN A 212 5.97 1.91 12.41
N GLU A 213 7.26 2.21 12.56
CA GLU A 213 7.90 3.47 12.18
C GLU A 213 7.79 3.71 10.66
N TYR A 214 7.95 2.66 9.86
CA TYR A 214 7.77 2.76 8.41
C TYR A 214 6.31 2.96 7.99
N ARG A 215 5.32 2.61 8.83
CA ARG A 215 3.90 2.92 8.54
C ARG A 215 3.66 4.42 8.59
N PHE A 216 4.15 5.09 9.64
CA PHE A 216 4.04 6.54 9.77
C PHE A 216 4.79 7.25 8.65
N ALA A 217 6.05 6.87 8.41
CA ALA A 217 6.83 7.45 7.33
C ALA A 217 6.18 7.26 5.95
N TRP A 218 5.54 6.11 5.70
CA TRP A 218 4.83 5.87 4.44
C TRP A 218 3.62 6.79 4.26
N VAL A 219 2.84 7.01 5.31
CA VAL A 219 1.69 7.93 5.28
C VAL A 219 2.15 9.38 5.12
N GLU A 220 3.19 9.80 5.82
CA GLU A 220 3.79 11.14 5.68
C GLU A 220 4.34 11.38 4.28
N ALA A 221 4.86 10.34 3.62
CA ALA A 221 5.38 10.39 2.26
C ALA A 221 4.28 10.29 1.16
N ASP A 222 3.01 10.54 1.50
CA ASP A 222 1.83 10.41 0.62
C ASP A 222 1.68 9.01 -0.01
N GLY A 223 2.13 7.99 0.71
CA GLY A 223 2.14 6.61 0.22
C GLY A 223 0.74 5.98 0.08
N VAL A 224 -0.25 6.47 0.82
CA VAL A 224 -1.63 5.96 0.75
C VAL A 224 -2.25 6.24 -0.62
N ASN A 225 -2.04 7.45 -1.17
CA ASN A 225 -2.49 7.78 -2.52
C ASN A 225 -1.86 6.88 -3.59
N CYS A 226 -0.61 6.45 -3.41
CA CYS A 226 0.02 5.47 -4.29
C CYS A 226 -0.71 4.12 -4.25
N ILE A 227 -1.04 3.61 -3.05
CA ILE A 227 -1.77 2.35 -2.90
C ILE A 227 -3.18 2.46 -3.53
N MET A 228 -3.91 3.53 -3.22
CA MET A 228 -5.24 3.77 -3.78
C MET A 228 -5.20 3.90 -5.30
N GLY A 229 -4.21 4.60 -5.84
CA GLY A 229 -4.00 4.72 -7.28
C GLY A 229 -3.74 3.38 -7.98
N VAL A 230 -3.10 2.41 -7.31
CA VAL A 230 -2.93 1.05 -7.83
C VAL A 230 -4.24 0.28 -7.77
N LEU A 231 -5.00 0.37 -6.67
CA LEU A 231 -6.28 -0.32 -6.51
C LEU A 231 -7.35 0.17 -7.47
N SER A 232 -7.37 1.47 -7.78
CA SER A 232 -8.29 2.05 -8.77
C SER A 232 -7.98 1.61 -10.20
N ASN A 233 -6.75 1.19 -10.50
CA ASN A 233 -6.42 0.55 -11.77
C ASN A 233 -6.83 -0.92 -11.65
N LYS A 234 -7.74 -1.41 -12.51
CA LYS A 234 -8.17 -2.81 -12.55
C LYS A 234 -6.96 -3.76 -12.65
N CYS A 235 -6.44 -4.20 -11.50
CA CYS A 235 -5.24 -5.00 -11.38
C CYS A 235 -5.59 -6.43 -10.98
N GLY A 236 -4.66 -7.37 -11.20
CA GLY A 236 -4.87 -8.77 -10.85
C GLY A 236 -5.08 -8.99 -9.35
N PHE A 237 -5.86 -10.01 -8.99
CA PHE A 237 -6.25 -10.32 -7.60
C PHE A 237 -5.06 -10.40 -6.62
N GLN A 238 -3.89 -10.85 -7.08
CA GLN A 238 -2.70 -10.92 -6.23
C GLN A 238 -2.19 -9.52 -5.87
N LEU A 239 -2.20 -8.56 -6.80
CA LEU A 239 -1.80 -7.18 -6.51
C LEU A 239 -2.86 -6.47 -5.65
N GLN A 240 -4.15 -6.70 -5.92
CA GLN A 240 -5.23 -6.24 -5.05
C GLN A 240 -5.01 -6.72 -3.62
N TYR A 241 -4.79 -8.03 -3.41
CA TYR A 241 -4.49 -8.58 -2.09
C TYR A 241 -3.31 -7.87 -1.42
N GLN A 242 -2.20 -7.67 -2.13
CA GLN A 242 -1.00 -7.06 -1.52
C GLN A 242 -1.19 -5.58 -1.16
N MET A 243 -1.92 -4.84 -1.98
CA MET A 243 -2.27 -3.44 -1.71
C MET A 243 -3.24 -3.34 -0.53
N ILE A 244 -4.27 -4.19 -0.48
CA ILE A 244 -5.24 -4.22 0.63
C ILE A 244 -4.57 -4.69 1.92
N PHE A 245 -3.65 -5.65 1.84
CA PHE A 245 -2.82 -6.06 2.99
C PHE A 245 -1.98 -4.89 3.51
N SER A 246 -1.44 -4.05 2.63
CA SER A 246 -0.72 -2.85 3.03
C SER A 246 -1.64 -1.88 3.79
N ILE A 247 -2.88 -1.68 3.32
CA ILE A 247 -3.90 -0.90 4.04
C ILE A 247 -4.23 -1.52 5.39
N TRP A 248 -4.44 -2.84 5.46
CA TRP A 248 -4.71 -3.57 6.69
C TRP A 248 -3.59 -3.40 7.73
N LEU A 249 -2.32 -3.42 7.31
CA LEU A 249 -1.17 -3.13 8.16
C LEU A 249 -1.21 -1.69 8.73
N LEU A 250 -1.60 -0.72 7.90
CA LEU A 250 -1.75 0.68 8.34
C LEU A 250 -2.90 0.83 9.35
N ALA A 251 -4.01 0.11 9.16
CA ALA A 251 -5.22 0.19 9.99
C ALA A 251 -5.07 -0.41 11.41
N PHE A 252 -3.90 -0.93 11.78
CA PHE A 252 -3.65 -1.38 13.17
C PHE A 252 -3.40 -0.25 14.16
N SER A 253 -3.05 0.94 13.68
CA SER A 253 -2.74 2.09 14.54
C SER A 253 -3.94 3.04 14.60
N PRO A 254 -4.47 3.37 15.79
CA PRO A 254 -5.60 4.29 15.93
C PRO A 254 -5.36 5.66 15.29
N GLN A 255 -4.17 6.23 15.52
CA GLN A 255 -3.75 7.50 14.91
C GLN A 255 -3.76 7.41 13.38
N MET A 256 -3.33 6.28 12.83
CA MET A 256 -3.32 6.07 11.39
C MET A 256 -4.74 5.95 10.84
N CYS A 257 -5.65 5.27 11.56
CA CYS A 257 -7.05 5.18 11.18
C CYS A 257 -7.69 6.58 11.04
N GLU A 258 -7.34 7.54 11.88
CA GLU A 258 -7.83 8.92 11.74
C GLU A 258 -7.35 9.57 10.44
N HIS A 259 -6.07 9.39 10.08
CA HIS A 259 -5.50 9.90 8.83
C HIS A 259 -6.08 9.21 7.58
N LEU A 260 -6.29 7.90 7.65
CA LEU A 260 -6.76 7.08 6.53
C LEU A 260 -8.17 7.42 6.04
N ARG A 261 -9.00 8.07 6.89
CA ARG A 261 -10.36 8.50 6.54
C ARG A 261 -10.44 9.37 5.29
N ARG A 262 -9.37 10.11 4.98
CA ARG A 262 -9.34 11.10 3.89
C ARG A 262 -9.19 10.49 2.50
N TYR A 263 -8.94 9.19 2.39
CA TYR A 263 -8.50 8.55 1.14
C TYR A 263 -9.59 7.72 0.44
N ASN A 264 -10.86 7.81 0.86
CA ASN A 264 -11.96 7.04 0.26
C ASN A 264 -11.64 5.54 0.12
N ILE A 265 -11.05 4.96 1.16
CA ILE A 265 -10.61 3.56 1.17
C ILE A 265 -11.81 2.62 1.14
N ILE A 266 -12.81 2.87 1.99
CA ILE A 266 -13.98 2.00 2.14
C ILE A 266 -14.70 1.77 0.81
N PRO A 267 -15.07 2.81 0.04
CA PRO A 267 -15.76 2.59 -1.23
C PRO A 267 -14.97 1.74 -2.23
N VAL A 268 -13.65 1.94 -2.35
CA VAL A 268 -12.80 1.13 -3.24
C VAL A 268 -12.73 -0.32 -2.79
N LEU A 269 -12.61 -0.58 -1.49
CA LEU A 269 -12.59 -1.96 -0.98
C LEU A 269 -13.94 -2.65 -1.13
N SER A 270 -15.05 -1.91 -0.96
CA SER A 270 -16.41 -2.43 -1.15
C SER A 270 -16.68 -2.83 -2.60
N ASP A 271 -16.18 -2.06 -3.58
CA ASP A 271 -16.29 -2.43 -5.00
C ASP A 271 -15.49 -3.70 -5.30
N ILE A 272 -14.25 -3.78 -4.80
CA ILE A 272 -13.40 -4.98 -5.00
C ILE A 272 -14.03 -6.20 -4.31
N LEU A 273 -14.63 -6.05 -3.13
CA LEU A 273 -15.33 -7.13 -2.43
C LEU A 273 -16.50 -7.67 -3.25
N GLN A 274 -17.25 -6.77 -3.89
CA GLN A 274 -18.39 -7.13 -4.74
C GLN A 274 -17.97 -7.88 -6.01
N GLU A 275 -16.85 -7.51 -6.62
CA GLU A 275 -16.35 -8.11 -7.87
C GLU A 275 -15.49 -9.37 -7.64
N SER A 276 -14.89 -9.51 -6.45
CA SER A 276 -13.92 -10.56 -6.17
C SER A 276 -14.58 -11.92 -5.93
N VAL A 277 -14.06 -12.93 -6.63
CA VAL A 277 -14.36 -14.35 -6.39
C VAL A 277 -13.24 -15.09 -5.66
N LYS A 278 -12.21 -14.36 -5.20
CA LYS A 278 -11.03 -14.94 -4.56
C LYS A 278 -11.12 -14.79 -3.05
N GLU A 279 -11.26 -15.90 -2.34
CA GLU A 279 -11.36 -15.94 -0.87
C GLU A 279 -10.23 -15.18 -0.18
N LYS A 280 -9.00 -15.28 -0.69
CA LYS A 280 -7.85 -14.55 -0.14
C LYS A 280 -8.02 -13.03 -0.19
N VAL A 281 -8.65 -12.49 -1.24
CA VAL A 281 -8.96 -11.05 -1.35
C VAL A 281 -10.12 -10.70 -0.44
N THR A 282 -11.16 -11.53 -0.40
CA THR A 282 -12.30 -11.38 0.54
C THR A 282 -11.82 -11.33 1.99
N ARG A 283 -11.02 -12.30 2.43
CA ARG A 283 -10.42 -12.38 3.76
C ARG A 283 -9.72 -11.09 4.16
N ILE A 284 -8.84 -10.56 3.31
CA ILE A 284 -8.07 -9.36 3.66
C ILE A 284 -8.92 -8.09 3.69
N ILE A 285 -9.97 -8.00 2.87
CA ILE A 285 -10.92 -6.88 2.91
C ILE A 285 -11.72 -6.90 4.21
N LEU A 286 -12.27 -8.06 4.57
CA LEU A 286 -13.03 -8.21 5.82
C LEU A 286 -12.18 -7.88 7.05
N ALA A 287 -10.94 -8.38 7.09
CA ALA A 287 -10.00 -8.06 8.14
C ALA A 287 -9.64 -6.55 8.18
N ALA A 288 -9.56 -5.88 7.03
CA ALA A 288 -9.33 -4.43 6.95
C ALA A 288 -10.54 -3.65 7.49
N PHE A 289 -11.76 -4.02 7.10
CA PHE A 289 -12.99 -3.42 7.63
C PHE A 289 -13.10 -3.61 9.14
N ARG A 290 -12.84 -4.81 9.65
CA ARG A 290 -12.79 -5.07 11.08
C ARG A 290 -11.79 -4.16 11.79
N ASN A 291 -10.56 -4.04 11.26
CA ASN A 291 -9.55 -3.16 11.83
C ASN A 291 -10.00 -1.69 11.87
N PHE A 292 -10.62 -1.18 10.81
CA PHE A 292 -11.13 0.19 10.80
C PHE A 292 -12.18 0.45 11.89
N LEU A 293 -13.04 -0.52 12.21
CA LEU A 293 -14.03 -0.37 13.27
C LEU A 293 -13.45 -0.63 14.67
N GLU A 294 -12.66 -1.69 14.83
CA GLU A 294 -12.16 -2.18 16.11
C GLU A 294 -11.00 -1.32 16.65
N LYS A 295 -10.09 -0.86 15.77
CA LYS A 295 -8.87 -0.13 16.18
C LYS A 295 -9.07 1.38 16.26
N SER A 296 -10.13 1.92 15.67
CA SER A 296 -10.47 3.35 15.79
C SER A 296 -10.89 3.67 17.22
N THR A 297 -10.11 4.51 17.92
CA THR A 297 -10.37 4.94 19.29
C THR A 297 -11.45 6.01 19.38
N GLU A 298 -11.44 6.95 18.44
CA GLU A 298 -12.43 8.03 18.38
C GLU A 298 -13.79 7.51 17.88
N ARG A 299 -14.85 7.86 18.61
CA ARG A 299 -16.23 7.50 18.24
C ARG A 299 -16.60 8.05 16.86
N GLU A 300 -16.26 9.30 16.58
CA GLU A 300 -16.56 9.96 15.30
C GLU A 300 -15.89 9.22 14.13
N THR A 301 -14.60 8.90 14.26
CA THR A 301 -13.84 8.14 13.26
C THR A 301 -14.46 6.77 13.00
N ARG A 302 -14.83 6.03 14.06
CA ARG A 302 -15.49 4.73 13.93
C ARG A 302 -16.84 4.83 13.24
N GLN A 303 -17.64 5.84 13.61
CA GLN A 303 -18.94 6.10 13.01
C GLN A 303 -18.77 6.40 11.51
N GLU A 304 -17.86 7.28 11.12
CA GLU A 304 -17.62 7.59 9.69
C GLU A 304 -17.26 6.34 8.88
N TYR A 305 -16.45 5.42 9.41
CA TYR A 305 -16.17 4.15 8.74
C TYR A 305 -17.40 3.24 8.63
N ALA A 306 -18.18 3.11 9.69
CA ALA A 306 -19.41 2.31 9.67
C ALA A 306 -20.42 2.85 8.66
N LEU A 307 -20.62 4.18 8.64
CA LEU A 307 -21.48 4.88 7.69
C LEU A 307 -21.06 4.62 6.25
N ALA A 308 -19.76 4.79 5.95
CA ALA A 308 -19.23 4.53 4.62
C ALA A 308 -19.45 3.07 4.18
N MET A 309 -19.29 2.09 5.08
CA MET A 309 -19.54 0.68 4.76
C MET A 309 -21.03 0.42 4.49
N ILE A 310 -21.93 0.99 5.29
CA ILE A 310 -23.38 0.86 5.11
C ILE A 310 -23.80 1.42 3.75
N GLN A 311 -23.33 2.62 3.41
CA GLN A 311 -23.64 3.28 2.13
C GLN A 311 -23.10 2.52 0.93
N CYS A 312 -21.92 1.92 1.07
CA CYS A 312 -21.35 1.05 0.04
C CYS A 312 -22.01 -0.35 0.01
N LYS A 313 -23.16 -0.52 0.66
CA LYS A 313 -23.99 -1.73 0.66
C LYS A 313 -23.24 -2.96 1.20
N VAL A 314 -22.24 -2.75 2.07
CA VAL A 314 -21.43 -3.83 2.64
C VAL A 314 -22.26 -4.78 3.48
N LEU A 315 -23.27 -4.29 4.23
CA LEU A 315 -24.18 -5.15 4.99
C LEU A 315 -24.83 -6.25 4.15
N LYS A 316 -25.42 -5.86 3.01
CA LYS A 316 -26.03 -6.80 2.06
C LYS A 316 -24.99 -7.78 1.48
N GLN A 317 -23.77 -7.31 1.24
CA GLN A 317 -22.69 -8.19 0.79
C GLN A 317 -22.33 -9.21 1.87
N LEU A 318 -22.23 -8.80 3.13
CA LEU A 318 -21.93 -9.68 4.26
C LEU A 318 -23.02 -10.75 4.45
N GLU A 319 -24.30 -10.39 4.35
CA GLU A 319 -25.43 -11.35 4.41
C GLU A 319 -25.34 -12.40 3.28
N ASN A 320 -24.93 -12.00 2.08
CA ASN A 320 -24.72 -12.93 0.97
C ASN A 320 -23.50 -13.83 1.20
N LEU A 321 -22.42 -13.30 1.79
CA LEU A 321 -21.22 -14.06 2.13
C LEU A 321 -21.52 -15.05 3.28
N GLU A 322 -22.32 -14.66 4.28
CA GLU A 322 -22.70 -15.54 5.40
C GLU A 322 -23.47 -16.80 4.95
N GLN A 323 -24.21 -16.71 3.85
CA GLN A 323 -24.90 -17.87 3.25
C GLN A 323 -23.94 -18.86 2.58
N GLN A 324 -22.70 -18.45 2.31
CA GLN A 324 -21.67 -19.32 1.74
C GLN A 324 -20.97 -20.09 2.87
N LYS A 325 -20.48 -21.29 2.54
CA LYS A 325 -19.69 -22.09 3.47
C LYS A 325 -18.20 -21.84 3.21
N TYR A 326 -17.49 -21.31 4.21
CA TYR A 326 -16.04 -21.16 4.20
C TYR A 326 -15.40 -22.16 5.15
N ASP A 327 -14.25 -22.72 4.75
CA ASP A 327 -13.40 -23.51 5.65
C ASP A 327 -12.48 -22.61 6.51
N ASP A 328 -12.28 -21.36 6.10
CA ASP A 328 -11.51 -20.35 6.83
C ASP A 328 -12.34 -19.75 7.97
N GLU A 329 -11.98 -20.07 9.21
CA GLU A 329 -12.65 -19.60 10.43
C GLU A 329 -12.57 -18.07 10.57
N ASP A 330 -11.46 -17.44 10.16
CA ASP A 330 -11.27 -16.00 10.29
C ASP A 330 -12.28 -15.23 9.42
N ILE A 331 -12.60 -15.74 8.22
CA ILE A 331 -13.64 -15.15 7.36
C ILE A 331 -14.99 -15.19 8.08
N SER A 332 -15.33 -16.33 8.66
CA SER A 332 -16.62 -16.52 9.34
C SER A 332 -16.74 -15.63 10.59
N GLU A 333 -15.66 -15.46 11.34
CA GLU A 333 -15.61 -14.56 12.49
C GLU A 333 -15.71 -13.09 12.09
N ASP A 334 -14.96 -12.67 11.06
CA ASP A 334 -14.99 -11.29 10.58
C ASP A 334 -16.37 -10.91 10.01
N ILE A 335 -17.03 -11.81 9.28
CA ILE A 335 -18.41 -11.60 8.79
C ILE A 335 -19.36 -11.35 9.97
N LYS A 336 -19.35 -12.23 10.97
CA LYS A 336 -20.21 -12.10 12.16
C LYS A 336 -19.95 -10.79 12.91
N PHE A 337 -18.68 -10.47 13.15
CA PHE A 337 -18.28 -9.22 13.80
C PHE A 337 -18.79 -7.99 13.05
N LEU A 338 -18.61 -7.97 11.72
CA LEU A 338 -19.03 -6.84 10.89
C LEU A 338 -20.54 -6.71 10.81
N LEU A 339 -21.28 -7.83 10.70
CA LEU A 339 -22.75 -7.82 10.72
C LEU A 339 -23.28 -7.25 12.05
N GLU A 340 -22.73 -7.67 13.19
CA GLU A 340 -23.10 -7.13 14.50
C GLU A 340 -22.83 -5.62 14.58
N LYS A 341 -21.61 -5.18 14.28
CA LYS A 341 -21.21 -3.77 14.45
C LYS A 341 -21.85 -2.81 13.46
N LEU A 342 -22.04 -3.22 12.22
CA LEU A 342 -22.77 -2.42 11.25
C LEU A 342 -24.27 -2.44 11.55
N GLY A 343 -24.83 -3.55 12.04
CA GLY A 343 -26.22 -3.64 12.49
C GLY A 343 -26.55 -2.70 13.66
N GLU A 344 -25.69 -2.65 14.68
CA GLU A 344 -25.77 -1.67 15.78
C GLU A 344 -25.75 -0.23 15.22
N SER A 345 -24.83 0.05 14.28
CA SER A 345 -24.67 1.39 13.70
C SER A 345 -25.87 1.84 12.85
N VAL A 346 -26.57 0.91 12.19
CA VAL A 346 -27.80 1.23 11.44
C VAL A 346 -28.93 1.68 12.36
N GLN A 347 -29.06 1.09 13.55
CA GLN A 347 -30.11 1.47 14.51
C GLN A 347 -29.90 2.89 15.04
N ASP A 348 -28.64 3.32 15.15
CA ASP A 348 -28.26 4.65 15.63
C ASP A 348 -28.18 5.71 14.50
N LEU A 349 -28.44 5.32 13.25
CA LEU A 349 -28.25 6.19 12.09
C LEU A 349 -29.36 7.23 11.95
N SER A 350 -29.03 8.51 12.02
CA SER A 350 -29.97 9.56 11.61
C SER A 350 -29.94 9.78 10.09
N SER A 351 -31.05 10.23 9.51
CA SER A 351 -31.12 10.60 8.09
C SER A 351 -30.12 11.71 7.70
N PHE A 352 -29.66 12.52 8.66
CA PHE A 352 -28.64 13.54 8.40
C PHE A 352 -27.23 12.97 8.33
N ASP A 353 -26.93 11.94 9.12
CA ASP A 353 -25.63 11.27 9.08
C ASP A 353 -25.45 10.51 7.76
N GLU A 354 -26.53 9.90 7.25
CA GLU A 354 -26.60 9.34 5.90
C GLU A 354 -26.27 10.42 4.84
N TYR A 355 -26.98 11.55 4.86
CA TYR A 355 -26.70 12.67 3.95
C TYR A 355 -25.24 13.16 4.00
N SER A 356 -24.72 13.39 5.21
CA SER A 356 -23.35 13.87 5.41
C SER A 356 -22.30 12.87 4.90
N SER A 357 -22.55 11.58 5.05
CA SER A 357 -21.62 10.54 4.61
C SER A 357 -21.65 10.35 3.08
N GLU A 358 -22.83 10.47 2.43
CA GLU A 358 -22.92 10.39 0.96
C GLU A 358 -22.07 11.49 0.32
N LEU A 359 -22.19 12.73 0.81
CA LEU A 359 -21.39 13.88 0.38
C LEU A 359 -19.89 13.65 0.54
N LYS A 360 -19.45 13.25 1.74
CA LYS A 360 -18.03 13.05 2.04
C LYS A 360 -17.41 11.95 1.19
N SER A 361 -18.17 10.89 0.87
CA SER A 361 -17.72 9.79 0.01
C SER A 361 -17.61 10.19 -1.47
N GLY A 362 -18.33 11.23 -1.89
CA GLY A 362 -18.46 11.63 -3.29
C GLY A 362 -19.36 10.70 -4.14
N ARG A 363 -20.03 9.72 -3.52
CA ARG A 363 -20.98 8.81 -4.18
C ARG A 363 -22.41 9.22 -3.82
N LEU A 364 -22.99 10.11 -4.62
CA LEU A 364 -24.36 10.56 -4.45
C LEU A 364 -25.33 9.67 -5.23
N GLU A 365 -26.33 9.12 -4.55
CA GLU A 365 -27.44 8.41 -5.19
C GLU A 365 -28.78 9.08 -4.86
N TRP A 366 -29.79 8.85 -5.70
CA TRP A 366 -31.13 9.38 -5.47
C TRP A 366 -31.85 8.65 -4.32
N SER A 367 -31.52 9.01 -3.08
CA SER A 367 -32.07 8.44 -1.85
C SER A 367 -33.12 9.36 -1.18
N PRO A 368 -33.86 8.87 -0.16
CA PRO A 368 -34.83 9.70 0.56
C PRO A 368 -34.24 10.97 1.19
N VAL A 369 -32.96 10.97 1.57
CA VAL A 369 -32.30 12.15 2.15
C VAL A 369 -32.12 13.27 1.12
N HIS A 370 -32.01 12.95 -0.16
CA HIS A 370 -31.95 13.94 -1.24
C HIS A 370 -33.34 14.38 -1.71
N LYS A 371 -34.35 13.52 -1.65
CA LYS A 371 -35.69 13.77 -2.22
C LYS A 371 -36.74 14.27 -1.23
N SER A 372 -36.56 14.02 0.07
CA SER A 372 -37.58 14.29 1.08
C SER A 372 -37.63 15.78 1.44
N GLU A 373 -38.75 16.44 1.15
CA GLU A 373 -38.97 17.83 1.57
C GLU A 373 -38.90 17.98 3.11
N LYS A 374 -39.36 16.97 3.84
CA LYS A 374 -39.29 16.95 5.31
C LYS A 374 -37.84 16.99 5.79
N PHE A 375 -36.96 16.20 5.16
CA PHE A 375 -35.54 16.18 5.48
C PHE A 375 -34.93 17.58 5.32
N TRP A 376 -35.15 18.21 4.17
CA TRP A 376 -34.58 19.52 3.85
C TRP A 376 -35.11 20.63 4.75
N ARG A 377 -36.41 20.59 5.09
CA ARG A 377 -37.00 21.54 6.03
C ARG A 377 -36.35 21.47 7.42
N GLU A 378 -36.00 20.28 7.88
CA GLU A 378 -35.43 20.06 9.21
C GLU A 378 -33.91 20.27 9.23
N ASN A 379 -33.20 19.96 8.15
CA ASN A 379 -31.74 19.85 8.16
C ASN A 379 -30.99 20.87 7.30
N ALA A 380 -31.64 21.64 6.42
CA ALA A 380 -30.95 22.59 5.53
C ALA A 380 -30.03 23.58 6.28
N VAL A 381 -30.43 24.02 7.48
CA VAL A 381 -29.62 24.94 8.31
C VAL A 381 -28.31 24.30 8.79
N ARG A 382 -28.32 22.99 9.03
CA ARG A 382 -27.18 22.23 9.54
C ARG A 382 -26.03 22.14 8.55
N LEU A 383 -26.28 22.36 7.25
CA LEU A 383 -25.24 22.43 6.22
C LEU A 383 -24.27 23.63 6.44
N ASN A 384 -24.64 24.57 7.32
CA ASN A 384 -23.79 25.70 7.71
C ASN A 384 -22.81 25.36 8.85
N GLU A 385 -22.95 24.19 9.48
CA GLU A 385 -22.07 23.72 10.55
C GLU A 385 -20.62 23.55 10.05
N LYS A 386 -19.67 23.52 10.99
CA LYS A 386 -18.23 23.33 10.71
C LYS A 386 -17.69 24.26 9.61
N ASN A 387 -18.11 25.53 9.62
CA ASN A 387 -17.74 26.53 8.61
C ASN A 387 -18.14 26.10 7.19
N TYR A 388 -19.41 25.71 7.03
CA TYR A 388 -20.01 25.32 5.75
C TYR A 388 -19.29 24.14 5.08
N GLU A 389 -18.78 23.17 5.86
CA GLU A 389 -18.01 22.03 5.36
C GLU A 389 -18.78 21.25 4.29
N LEU A 390 -20.03 20.87 4.58
CA LEU A 390 -20.86 20.08 3.66
C LEU A 390 -21.21 20.85 2.38
N LEU A 391 -21.48 22.16 2.47
CA LEU A 391 -21.70 22.99 1.27
C LEU A 391 -20.44 23.13 0.42
N LYS A 392 -19.26 23.22 1.04
CA LYS A 392 -17.99 23.25 0.31
C LYS A 392 -17.76 21.95 -0.44
N ILE A 393 -18.03 20.81 0.20
CA ILE A 393 -17.96 19.49 -0.45
C ILE A 393 -18.96 19.42 -1.61
N LEU A 394 -20.22 19.81 -1.40
CA LEU A 394 -21.27 19.82 -2.43
C LEU A 394 -20.89 20.70 -3.64
N THR A 395 -20.36 21.90 -3.38
CA THR A 395 -19.86 22.81 -4.42
C THR A 395 -18.67 22.18 -5.14
N LYS A 396 -17.76 21.56 -4.41
CA LYS A 396 -16.59 20.92 -5.00
C LYS A 396 -16.99 19.77 -5.92
N LEU A 397 -17.95 18.94 -5.52
CA LEU A 397 -18.49 17.86 -6.34
C LEU A 397 -19.09 18.38 -7.65
N LEU A 398 -19.77 19.53 -7.63
CA LEU A 398 -20.26 20.20 -8.85
C LEU A 398 -19.15 20.71 -9.76
N GLU A 399 -18.00 21.12 -9.19
CA GLU A 399 -16.86 21.61 -9.96
C GLU A 399 -16.01 20.50 -10.59
N VAL A 400 -15.85 19.36 -9.90
CA VAL A 400 -14.84 18.34 -10.26
C VAL A 400 -15.40 16.98 -10.66
N SER A 401 -16.68 16.69 -10.40
CA SER A 401 -17.26 15.41 -10.77
C SER A 401 -17.60 15.37 -12.26
N ASP A 402 -17.23 14.27 -12.92
CA ASP A 402 -17.65 13.97 -14.29
C ASP A 402 -18.87 13.02 -14.33
N ASP A 403 -19.36 12.55 -13.17
CA ASP A 403 -20.50 11.64 -13.09
C ASP A 403 -21.83 12.41 -13.20
N PRO A 404 -22.64 12.20 -14.26
CA PRO A 404 -23.91 12.90 -14.45
C PRO A 404 -24.91 12.71 -13.30
N GLN A 405 -24.90 11.56 -12.63
CA GLN A 405 -25.78 11.29 -11.50
C GLN A 405 -25.35 12.12 -10.29
N VAL A 406 -24.06 12.13 -9.96
CA VAL A 406 -23.52 12.93 -8.86
C VAL A 406 -23.80 14.41 -9.10
N LEU A 407 -23.57 14.91 -10.33
CA LEU A 407 -23.85 16.29 -10.69
C LEU A 407 -25.34 16.64 -10.57
N ALA A 408 -26.24 15.73 -10.99
CA ALA A 408 -27.68 15.95 -10.91
C ALA A 408 -28.18 16.03 -9.46
N VAL A 409 -27.74 15.09 -8.61
CA VAL A 409 -28.08 15.09 -7.18
C VAL A 409 -27.49 16.33 -6.51
N ALA A 410 -26.22 16.64 -6.76
CA ALA A 410 -25.57 17.78 -6.13
C ALA A 410 -26.22 19.12 -6.51
N ALA A 411 -26.62 19.30 -7.77
CA ALA A 411 -27.29 20.51 -8.23
C ALA A 411 -28.69 20.65 -7.62
N HIS A 412 -29.42 19.54 -7.51
CA HIS A 412 -30.71 19.48 -6.84
C HIS A 412 -30.59 19.89 -5.37
N ASP A 413 -29.64 19.32 -4.65
CA ASP A 413 -29.36 19.61 -3.24
C ASP A 413 -29.03 21.07 -2.97
N VAL A 414 -28.24 21.71 -3.85
CA VAL A 414 -27.98 23.15 -3.77
C VAL A 414 -29.30 23.94 -3.92
N GLY A 415 -30.16 23.51 -4.85
CA GLY A 415 -31.49 24.09 -5.04
C GLY A 415 -32.37 23.96 -3.79
N GLU A 416 -32.41 22.77 -3.19
CA GLU A 416 -33.18 22.49 -1.98
C GLU A 416 -32.65 23.26 -0.76
N TYR A 417 -31.33 23.37 -0.61
CA TYR A 417 -30.71 24.22 0.42
C TYR A 417 -31.11 25.69 0.25
N VAL A 418 -31.03 26.25 -0.96
CA VAL A 418 -31.41 27.66 -1.21
C VAL A 418 -32.90 27.88 -0.99
N ARG A 419 -33.74 26.91 -1.35
CA ARG A 419 -35.19 26.94 -1.17
C ARG A 419 -35.57 26.96 0.32
N HIS A 420 -34.94 26.10 1.12
CA HIS A 420 -35.27 25.93 2.54
C HIS A 420 -34.46 26.83 3.47
N TYR A 421 -33.35 27.41 3.00
CA TYR A 421 -32.57 28.40 3.72
C TYR A 421 -32.25 29.63 2.86
N PRO A 422 -33.24 30.53 2.62
CA PRO A 422 -33.09 31.68 1.74
C PRO A 422 -31.95 32.65 2.12
N ARG A 423 -31.55 32.70 3.41
CA ARG A 423 -30.43 33.51 3.90
C ARG A 423 -29.07 32.99 3.42
N GLY A 424 -28.92 31.68 3.22
CA GLY A 424 -27.70 31.05 2.73
C GLY A 424 -27.30 31.52 1.33
N LYS A 425 -28.29 31.91 0.52
CA LYS A 425 -28.07 32.53 -0.80
C LYS A 425 -27.21 33.80 -0.72
N ARG A 426 -27.38 34.60 0.32
CA ARG A 426 -26.60 35.84 0.52
C ARG A 426 -25.26 35.58 1.22
N GLU A 427 -25.26 34.71 2.21
CA GLU A 427 -24.09 34.54 3.09
C GLU A 427 -22.99 33.64 2.51
N TYR A 428 -23.34 32.62 1.73
CA TYR A 428 -22.39 31.66 1.20
C TYR A 428 -22.15 31.85 -0.31
N LEU A 429 -23.22 31.75 -1.12
CA LEU A 429 -23.13 31.95 -2.58
C LEU A 429 -22.70 33.38 -2.95
N GLY A 430 -23.15 34.39 -2.20
CA GLY A 430 -22.72 35.77 -2.37
C GLY A 430 -21.24 36.02 -2.02
N LYS A 431 -20.67 35.27 -1.08
CA LYS A 431 -19.24 35.37 -0.72
C LYS A 431 -18.33 34.67 -1.73
N GLN A 432 -18.73 33.52 -2.27
CA GLN A 432 -17.97 32.84 -3.34
C GLN A 432 -17.89 33.70 -4.62
N LEU A 433 -19.02 34.33 -5.01
CA LEU A 433 -19.06 35.28 -6.13
C LEU A 433 -18.22 36.55 -5.90
N GLN A 434 -17.97 36.94 -4.64
CA GLN A 434 -17.09 38.06 -4.30
C GLN A 434 -15.61 37.66 -4.26
N SER A 435 -15.28 36.41 -3.88
CA SER A 435 -13.90 35.91 -3.89
C SER A 435 -13.38 35.59 -5.31
N GLU A 436 -14.26 35.44 -6.29
CA GLU A 436 -13.90 35.20 -7.70
C GLU A 436 -13.82 36.48 -8.56
N GLN A 437 -14.06 37.67 -7.98
CA GLN A 437 -13.78 38.92 -8.69
C GLN A 437 -12.29 39.28 -8.55
N PRO A 438 -11.49 39.28 -9.64
CA PRO A 438 -10.15 39.83 -9.58
C PRO A 438 -10.26 41.32 -9.24
N GLN A 439 -9.50 41.76 -8.23
CA GLN A 439 -9.31 43.16 -7.87
C GLN A 439 -8.93 43.97 -9.12
N THR A 440 -9.92 44.53 -9.79
CA THR A 440 -9.76 45.40 -10.97
C THR A 440 -10.51 46.73 -10.75
N ALA A 441 -10.46 47.22 -9.52
CA ALA A 441 -10.98 48.53 -9.15
C ALA A 441 -9.99 49.29 -8.26
N ALA A 442 -8.79 49.53 -8.78
CA ALA A 442 -7.86 50.53 -8.22
C ALA A 442 -6.87 51.02 -9.30
N ALA A 443 -7.38 51.56 -10.41
CA ALA A 443 -6.59 52.40 -11.32
C ALA A 443 -7.55 53.12 -12.30
N ARG A 444 -8.22 54.18 -11.81
CA ARG A 444 -8.72 55.32 -12.61
C ARG A 444 -9.36 56.34 -11.68
N SER A 445 -8.52 57.20 -11.12
CA SER A 445 -8.78 58.64 -10.96
C SER A 445 -7.44 59.34 -10.86
#